data_AF-A0A1V4ZRZ3-F1
#
_entry.id   AF-A0A1V4ZRZ3-F1
#
_cell.length_a   1.000
_cell.length_b   1.000
_cell.length_c   1.000
_cell.angle_alpha   90.00
_cell.angle_beta   90.00
_cell.angle_gamma   90.00
#
_symmetry.space_group_name_H-M   'P 1'
#
loop_
_entity.id
_entity.type
_entity.pdbx_description
1 polymer ?
#
loop_
_entity_poly.entity_id
_entity_poly.type
_entity_poly.pdbx_seq_one_letter_code
_entity_poly.pdbx_strand_id
1 'polypeptide(L)'
;MPVDPDGDLTHSIAGRKTSLPADPRVKRKFSYSVSLILVCLLIMIVMFISYPAAKTNPGVRLMATNWTLESYSDETGILVPAGSSSVVTAEFSEKGRVGGNSGCNWYSFRYTTRGNTLETSLESVTDMKCRDSGTAHQESAFLRDMAAAASFRTGGSSLYIDDATGKTVLVFRAG
;
A
#
# COMPACT_ATOMS: atom_id res chain seq x y z
N MET A 1 -37.58 -28.17 101.09
CA MET A 1 -37.42 -29.28 100.13
C MET A 1 -38.79 -29.52 99.51
N PRO A 2 -38.84 -29.58 98.17
CA PRO A 2 -38.81 -30.89 97.54
C PRO A 2 -37.65 -31.01 96.56
N VAL A 3 -37.08 -32.21 96.57
CA VAL A 3 -36.14 -32.74 95.58
C VAL A 3 -36.97 -33.71 94.75
N ASP A 4 -36.85 -33.66 93.43
CA ASP A 4 -36.89 -34.87 92.60
C ASP A 4 -36.20 -34.62 91.24
N PRO A 5 -35.76 -35.68 90.56
CA PRO A 5 -34.45 -35.82 89.96
C PRO A 5 -34.65 -36.06 88.46
N ASP A 6 -33.68 -36.65 87.78
CA ASP A 6 -33.80 -37.17 86.42
C ASP A 6 -33.96 -36.06 85.36
N GLY A 7 -33.00 -35.85 84.47
CA GLY A 7 -32.28 -36.85 83.74
C GLY A 7 -32.28 -36.41 82.28
N ASP A 8 -31.15 -36.67 81.66
CA ASP A 8 -30.97 -36.83 80.22
C ASP A 8 -30.63 -35.60 79.34
N LEU A 9 -29.65 -35.89 78.50
CA LEU A 9 -29.00 -35.09 77.48
C LEU A 9 -29.85 -35.09 76.22
N THR A 10 -30.06 -33.93 75.60
CA THR A 10 -30.26 -33.88 74.15
C THR A 10 -29.46 -32.75 73.52
N HIS A 11 -28.48 -33.15 72.72
CA HIS A 11 -27.77 -32.35 71.73
C HIS A 11 -28.74 -31.64 70.79
N SER A 12 -28.52 -30.34 70.54
CA SER A 12 -28.89 -29.73 69.26
C SER A 12 -28.01 -28.51 68.99
N ILE A 13 -26.91 -28.75 68.27
CA ILE A 13 -26.08 -27.68 67.69
C ILE A 13 -26.66 -27.37 66.31
N ALA A 14 -27.57 -26.40 66.24
CA ALA A 14 -27.98 -25.80 64.97
C ALA A 14 -26.97 -24.69 64.59
N GLY A 15 -26.20 -24.94 63.54
CA GLY A 15 -25.11 -24.09 63.06
C GLY A 15 -25.55 -22.67 62.67
N ARG A 16 -25.00 -21.68 63.37
CA ARG A 16 -25.05 -20.26 62.98
C ARG A 16 -24.08 -20.07 61.80
N LYS A 17 -24.60 -19.80 60.61
CA LYS A 17 -23.80 -19.30 59.48
C LYS A 17 -23.25 -17.91 59.83
N THR A 18 -22.05 -17.85 60.40
CA THR A 18 -21.29 -16.61 60.52
C THR A 18 -20.73 -16.26 59.15
N SER A 19 -21.38 -15.33 58.44
CA SER A 19 -20.78 -14.68 57.27
C SER A 19 -19.54 -13.91 57.73
N LEU A 20 -18.37 -14.32 57.23
CA LEU A 20 -17.11 -13.62 57.45
C LEU A 20 -17.19 -12.19 56.88
N PRO A 21 -16.78 -11.14 57.62
CA PRO A 21 -16.71 -9.79 57.06
C PRO A 21 -15.62 -9.73 55.98
N ALA A 22 -15.96 -9.17 54.82
CA ALA A 22 -15.02 -9.01 53.71
C ALA A 22 -13.86 -8.07 54.08
N ASP A 23 -12.62 -8.53 53.89
CA ASP A 23 -11.40 -7.79 54.22
C ASP A 23 -11.23 -6.53 53.33
N PRO A 24 -11.22 -5.31 53.89
CA PRO A 24 -11.05 -4.07 53.12
C PRO A 24 -9.65 -3.91 52.49
N ARG A 25 -8.63 -4.69 52.89
CA ARG A 25 -7.26 -4.60 52.33
C ARG A 25 -7.14 -5.16 50.93
N VAL A 26 -8.02 -6.08 50.53
CA VAL A 26 -8.01 -6.71 49.20
C VAL A 26 -8.42 -5.71 48.09
N LYS A 27 -9.27 -4.73 48.40
CA LYS A 27 -9.78 -3.75 47.42
C LYS A 27 -8.71 -2.76 46.94
N ARG A 28 -7.75 -2.41 47.80
CA ARG A 28 -6.73 -1.38 47.48
C ARG A 28 -5.70 -1.85 46.47
N LYS A 29 -5.22 -3.10 46.54
CA LYS A 29 -4.23 -3.63 45.58
C LYS A 29 -4.82 -3.85 44.18
N PHE A 30 -6.07 -4.29 44.11
CA PHE A 30 -6.78 -4.50 42.85
C PHE A 30 -6.99 -3.17 42.08
N SER A 31 -7.27 -2.08 42.81
CA SER A 31 -7.49 -0.76 42.20
C SER A 31 -6.25 -0.21 41.49
N TYR A 32 -5.05 -0.35 42.04
CA TYR A 32 -3.82 0.13 41.39
C TYR A 32 -3.43 -0.72 40.17
N SER A 33 -3.64 -2.04 40.25
CA SER A 33 -3.37 -2.95 39.14
C SER A 33 -4.29 -2.69 37.94
N VAL A 34 -5.58 -2.44 38.17
CA VAL A 34 -6.55 -2.10 37.11
C VAL A 34 -6.21 -0.76 36.45
N SER A 35 -5.88 0.27 37.24
CA SER A 35 -5.46 1.57 36.70
C SER A 35 -4.18 1.48 35.88
N LEU A 36 -3.19 0.70 36.30
CA LEU A 36 -1.94 0.51 35.55
C LEU A 36 -2.19 -0.20 34.22
N ILE A 37 -3.02 -1.25 34.22
CA ILE A 37 -3.41 -1.98 33.00
C ILE A 37 -4.15 -1.05 32.03
N LEU A 38 -5.10 -0.25 32.51
CA LEU A 38 -5.84 0.70 31.66
C LEU A 38 -4.94 1.79 31.06
N VAL A 39 -3.97 2.30 31.83
CA VAL A 39 -2.98 3.27 31.33
C VAL A 39 -2.06 2.62 30.29
N CYS A 40 -1.58 1.40 30.51
CA CYS A 40 -0.79 0.66 29.52
C CYS A 40 -1.60 0.37 28.25
N LEU A 41 -2.88 -0.01 28.36
CA LEU A 41 -3.76 -0.21 27.22
C LEU A 41 -3.98 1.08 26.44
N LEU A 42 -4.22 2.20 27.13
CA LEU A 42 -4.34 3.52 26.49
C LEU A 42 -3.05 3.92 25.77
N ILE A 43 -1.88 3.70 26.37
CA ILE A 43 -0.57 3.98 25.76
C ILE A 43 -0.33 3.08 24.54
N MET A 44 -0.67 1.80 24.62
CA MET A 44 -0.59 0.86 23.50
C MET A 44 -1.54 1.26 22.37
N ILE A 45 -2.77 1.65 22.68
CA ILE A 45 -3.75 2.15 21.69
C ILE A 45 -3.23 3.42 21.03
N VAL A 46 -2.68 4.38 21.80
CA VAL A 46 -2.11 5.61 21.25
C VAL A 46 -0.89 5.32 20.37
N MET A 47 -0.02 4.37 20.75
CA MET A 47 1.09 3.94 19.89
C MET A 47 0.56 3.28 18.61
N PHE A 48 -0.40 2.36 18.69
CA PHE A 48 -1.04 1.72 17.53
C PHE A 48 -1.70 2.72 16.58
N ILE A 49 -2.33 3.78 17.11
CA ILE A 49 -2.93 4.86 16.31
C ILE A 49 -1.84 5.78 15.71
N SER A 50 -0.71 5.93 16.40
CA SER A 50 0.37 6.85 16.00
C SER A 50 1.46 6.19 15.15
N TYR A 51 1.40 4.90 14.86
CA TYR A 51 2.28 4.32 13.83
C TYR A 51 1.80 4.86 12.48
N PRO A 52 2.56 5.77 11.84
CA PRO A 52 2.25 6.09 10.47
C PRO A 52 2.38 4.78 9.71
N ALA A 53 1.28 4.31 9.11
CA ALA A 53 1.37 3.32 8.05
C ALA A 53 2.48 3.82 7.12
N ALA A 54 3.54 3.04 6.96
CA ALA A 54 4.68 3.41 6.15
C ALA A 54 4.13 3.95 4.82
N LYS A 55 4.39 5.22 4.50
CA LYS A 55 3.88 5.83 3.27
C LYS A 55 4.48 5.03 2.12
N THR A 56 3.66 4.17 1.50
CA THR A 56 4.10 3.34 0.38
C THR A 56 4.52 4.27 -0.75
N ASN A 57 5.76 4.17 -1.22
CA ASN A 57 6.19 4.89 -2.41
C ASN A 57 5.40 4.31 -3.60
N PRO A 58 4.49 5.08 -4.24
CA PRO A 58 3.72 4.58 -5.37
C PRO A 58 4.62 4.10 -6.52
N GLY A 59 5.87 4.59 -6.60
CA GLY A 59 6.86 4.19 -7.59
C GLY A 59 7.21 2.71 -7.54
N VAL A 60 7.06 2.04 -6.40
CA VAL A 60 7.25 0.58 -6.29
C VAL A 60 6.30 -0.18 -7.21
N ARG A 61 5.12 0.37 -7.49
CA ARG A 61 4.14 -0.26 -8.39
C ARG A 61 4.55 -0.23 -9.86
N LEU A 62 5.38 0.73 -10.27
CA LEU A 62 5.94 0.76 -11.63
C LEU A 62 6.85 -0.44 -11.90
N MET A 63 7.48 -0.96 -10.86
CA MET A 63 8.48 -2.02 -10.94
C MET A 63 7.89 -3.41 -10.65
N ALA A 64 6.58 -3.48 -10.37
CA ALA A 64 5.91 -4.72 -9.98
C ALA A 64 5.72 -5.69 -11.15
N THR A 65 5.78 -5.19 -12.39
CA THR A 65 5.58 -5.97 -13.62
C THR A 65 6.23 -5.24 -14.79
N ASN A 66 6.28 -5.91 -15.93
CA ASN A 66 6.61 -5.31 -17.21
C ASN A 66 5.35 -4.71 -17.84
N TRP A 67 5.52 -3.59 -18.52
CA TRP A 67 4.42 -2.86 -19.13
C TRP A 67 4.45 -3.02 -20.64
N THR A 68 3.29 -3.24 -21.24
CA THR A 68 3.08 -3.25 -22.69
C THR A 68 2.18 -2.08 -23.06
N LEU A 69 2.57 -1.27 -24.04
CA LEU A 69 1.79 -0.11 -24.46
C LEU A 69 0.46 -0.55 -25.06
N GLU A 70 -0.63 0.05 -24.59
CA GLU A 70 -1.98 -0.09 -25.16
C GLU A 70 -2.36 1.11 -26.01
N SER A 71 -2.00 2.32 -25.58
CA SER A 71 -2.32 3.55 -26.29
C SER A 71 -1.29 4.65 -26.03
N TYR A 72 -1.10 5.51 -27.02
CA TYR A 72 -0.22 6.67 -26.97
C TYR A 72 -0.90 7.89 -27.56
N SER A 73 -0.42 9.09 -27.23
CA SER A 73 -0.95 10.31 -27.82
C SER A 73 -0.35 10.50 -29.20
N ASP A 74 -1.16 10.68 -30.23
CA ASP A 74 -0.64 11.05 -31.55
C ASP A 74 -0.19 12.53 -31.59
N GLU A 75 0.23 13.00 -32.77
CA GLU A 75 0.67 14.38 -33.00
C GLU A 75 -0.46 15.42 -32.80
N THR A 76 -1.73 14.99 -32.86
CA THR A 76 -2.89 15.85 -32.60
C THR A 76 -3.24 15.91 -31.12
N GLY A 77 -2.59 15.08 -30.30
CA GLY A 77 -2.89 14.97 -28.89
C GLY A 77 -4.01 13.97 -28.58
N ILE A 78 -4.44 13.14 -29.52
CA ILE A 78 -5.51 12.16 -29.28
C ILE A 78 -4.87 10.83 -28.90
N LEU A 79 -5.41 10.18 -27.86
CA LEU A 79 -5.00 8.81 -27.52
C LEU A 79 -5.47 7.86 -28.62
N VAL A 80 -4.52 7.18 -29.25
CA VAL A 80 -4.75 6.17 -30.27
C VAL A 80 -4.19 4.82 -29.83
N PRO A 81 -4.79 3.69 -30.25
CA PRO A 81 -4.29 2.37 -29.91
C PRO A 81 -2.89 2.12 -30.47
N ALA A 82 -2.05 1.41 -29.71
CA ALA A 82 -0.78 0.91 -30.22
C ALA A 82 -1.00 -0.13 -31.33
N GLY A 83 -0.19 -0.04 -32.39
CA GLY A 83 -0.21 -0.96 -33.52
C GLY A 83 0.20 -2.37 -33.13
N SER A 84 -0.57 -3.37 -33.58
CA SER A 84 -0.32 -4.78 -33.25
C SER A 84 0.96 -5.37 -33.87
N SER A 85 1.53 -4.69 -34.87
CA SER A 85 2.75 -5.14 -35.54
C SER A 85 4.05 -4.71 -34.85
N SER A 86 3.98 -3.83 -33.85
CA SER A 86 5.14 -3.28 -33.14
C SER A 86 4.83 -3.16 -31.65
N VAL A 87 5.17 -4.21 -30.91
CA VAL A 87 4.97 -4.27 -29.45
C VAL A 87 5.95 -3.31 -28.77
N VAL A 88 5.40 -2.34 -28.04
CA VAL A 88 6.19 -1.40 -27.23
C VAL A 88 6.17 -1.86 -25.78
N THR A 89 7.33 -1.91 -25.14
CA THR A 89 7.48 -2.38 -23.76
C THR A 89 8.18 -1.35 -22.88
N ALA A 90 7.86 -1.34 -21.59
CA ALA A 90 8.54 -0.54 -20.58
C ALA A 90 8.77 -1.37 -19.31
N GLU A 91 10.03 -1.47 -18.89
CA GLU A 91 10.46 -2.12 -17.65
C GLU A 91 11.12 -1.08 -16.74
N PHE A 92 10.52 -0.82 -15.58
CA PHE A 92 11.08 0.10 -14.58
C PHE A 92 11.96 -0.69 -13.60
N SER A 93 13.20 -0.24 -13.41
CA SER A 93 14.18 -0.88 -12.53
C SER A 93 14.44 -0.09 -11.24
N GLU A 94 14.87 -0.79 -10.20
CA GLU A 94 15.28 -0.21 -8.91
C GLU A 94 16.39 0.85 -9.02
N LYS A 95 17.14 0.84 -10.13
CA LYS A 95 18.24 1.76 -10.40
C LYS A 95 17.79 3.11 -10.97
N GLY A 96 16.48 3.35 -11.08
CA GLY A 96 15.94 4.59 -11.64
C GLY A 96 16.09 4.65 -13.17
N ARG A 97 15.96 3.50 -13.83
CA ARG A 97 15.92 3.39 -15.30
C ARG A 97 14.67 2.69 -15.77
N VAL A 98 14.10 3.20 -16.85
CA VAL A 98 13.00 2.58 -17.59
C VAL A 98 13.43 2.38 -19.03
N GLY A 99 13.34 1.15 -19.51
CA GLY A 99 13.76 0.79 -20.86
C GLY A 99 12.93 -0.33 -21.45
N GLY A 100 13.16 -0.62 -22.73
CA GLY A 100 12.42 -1.64 -23.46
C GLY A 100 12.55 -1.47 -24.96
N ASN A 101 11.60 -2.06 -25.68
CA ASN A 101 11.45 -1.89 -27.11
C ASN A 101 10.43 -0.77 -27.38
N SER A 102 10.77 0.22 -28.21
CA SER A 102 9.89 1.33 -28.63
C SER A 102 8.97 0.96 -29.81
N GLY A 103 8.91 -0.33 -30.17
CA GLY A 103 8.28 -0.87 -31.37
C GLY A 103 9.24 -1.05 -32.54
N CYS A 104 10.38 -0.34 -32.53
CA CYS A 104 11.39 -0.38 -33.58
C CYS A 104 12.81 -0.45 -32.99
N ASN A 105 13.13 0.44 -32.05
CA ASN A 105 14.42 0.51 -31.40
C ASN A 105 14.40 0.01 -29.96
N TRP A 106 15.59 -0.21 -29.43
CA TRP A 106 15.79 -0.31 -27.98
C TRP A 106 16.01 1.07 -27.42
N TYR A 107 15.40 1.36 -26.27
CA TYR A 107 15.49 2.66 -25.62
C TYR A 107 15.76 2.53 -24.12
N SER A 108 16.31 3.59 -23.53
CA SER A 108 16.46 3.77 -22.08
C SER A 108 16.19 5.23 -21.70
N PHE A 109 15.40 5.44 -20.66
CA PHE A 109 15.27 6.70 -19.94
C PHE A 109 15.77 6.50 -18.51
N ARG A 110 16.40 7.54 -17.97
CA ARG A 110 16.48 7.70 -16.52
C ARG A 110 15.13 8.18 -16.02
N TYR A 111 14.68 7.69 -14.87
CA TYR A 111 13.47 8.18 -14.23
C TYR A 111 13.66 8.43 -12.73
N THR A 112 12.86 9.34 -12.18
CA THR A 112 12.71 9.53 -10.74
C THR A 112 11.24 9.61 -10.36
N THR A 113 10.91 9.23 -9.12
CA THR A 113 9.55 9.33 -8.58
C THR A 113 9.56 10.05 -7.23
N ARG A 114 8.57 10.93 -7.01
CA ARG A 114 8.28 11.52 -5.71
C ARG A 114 6.78 11.46 -5.47
N GLY A 115 6.32 10.44 -4.74
CA GLY A 115 4.89 10.15 -4.66
C GLY A 115 4.38 9.68 -6.01
N ASN A 116 3.45 10.43 -6.62
CA ASN A 116 2.89 10.16 -7.94
C ASN A 116 3.55 10.93 -9.08
N THR A 117 4.56 11.76 -8.79
CA THR A 117 5.32 12.42 -9.85
C THR A 117 6.23 11.42 -10.54
N LEU A 118 6.41 11.59 -11.85
CA LEU A 118 7.32 10.83 -12.67
C LEU A 118 8.08 11.82 -13.54
N GLU A 119 9.38 11.89 -13.36
CA GLU A 119 10.26 12.67 -14.24
C GLU A 119 11.12 11.69 -15.02
N THR A 120 11.28 11.93 -16.32
CA THR A 120 12.05 11.07 -17.21
C THR A 120 13.01 11.88 -18.06
N SER A 121 14.18 11.33 -18.35
CA SER A 121 15.14 11.91 -19.29
C SER A 121 15.72 10.83 -20.17
N LEU A 122 15.65 11.00 -21.49
CA LEU A 122 16.17 10.04 -22.46
C LEU A 122 17.68 9.86 -22.22
N GLU A 123 18.12 8.61 -22.07
CA GLU A 123 19.54 8.25 -21.95
C GLU A 123 20.08 7.72 -23.29
N SER A 124 19.33 6.84 -23.94
CA SER A 124 19.73 6.23 -25.20
C SER A 124 18.55 5.72 -26.00
N VAL A 125 18.73 5.68 -27.32
CA VAL A 125 17.89 4.98 -28.28
C VAL A 125 18.80 4.42 -29.38
N THR A 126 18.56 3.20 -29.83
CA THR A 126 19.25 2.68 -31.02
C THR A 126 18.73 3.38 -32.28
N ASP A 127 19.46 3.29 -33.39
CA ASP A 127 19.07 3.91 -34.67
C ASP A 127 18.94 2.84 -35.76
N MET A 128 17.96 1.96 -35.59
CA MET A 128 17.56 0.95 -36.56
C MET A 128 16.50 1.52 -37.50
N LYS A 129 16.56 1.10 -38.76
CA LYS A 129 15.52 1.43 -39.73
C LYS A 129 14.25 0.63 -39.44
N CYS A 130 13.16 1.34 -39.16
CA CYS A 130 11.86 0.72 -38.92
C CYS A 130 11.30 0.05 -40.18
N ARG A 131 10.47 -0.98 -39.96
CA ARG A 131 9.87 -1.79 -41.02
C ARG A 131 8.94 -0.99 -41.93
N ASP A 132 8.18 -0.07 -41.35
CA ASP A 132 7.20 0.77 -42.05
C ASP A 132 7.08 2.13 -41.36
N SER A 133 6.47 3.10 -42.05
CA SER A 133 6.28 4.46 -41.53
C SER A 133 5.36 4.50 -40.31
N GLY A 134 4.34 3.65 -40.22
CA GLY A 134 3.44 3.60 -39.07
C GLY A 134 4.19 3.27 -37.78
N THR A 135 5.09 2.29 -37.85
CA THR A 135 5.96 1.89 -36.74
C THR A 135 6.91 3.04 -36.34
N ALA A 136 7.50 3.75 -37.31
CA ALA A 136 8.37 4.89 -37.04
C ALA A 136 7.62 6.07 -36.39
N HIS A 137 6.39 6.35 -36.84
CA HIS A 137 5.54 7.38 -36.24
C HIS A 137 5.13 7.02 -34.81
N GLN A 138 4.73 5.77 -34.57
CA GLN A 138 4.41 5.29 -33.22
C GLN A 138 5.62 5.40 -32.28
N GLU A 139 6.80 4.97 -32.71
CA GLU A 139 8.03 5.09 -31.93
C GLU A 139 8.30 6.55 -31.54
N SER A 140 8.24 7.45 -32.53
CA SER A 140 8.52 8.87 -32.32
C SER A 140 7.53 9.50 -31.33
N ALA A 141 6.24 9.16 -31.46
CA ALA A 141 5.20 9.61 -30.55
C ALA A 141 5.41 9.05 -29.14
N PHE A 142 5.69 7.76 -29.02
CA PHE A 142 5.98 7.10 -27.76
C PHE A 142 7.18 7.75 -27.03
N LEU A 143 8.31 7.95 -27.71
CA LEU A 143 9.50 8.55 -27.11
C LEU A 143 9.25 10.00 -26.66
N ARG A 144 8.50 10.76 -27.45
CA ARG A 144 8.07 12.13 -27.10
C ARG A 144 7.16 12.13 -25.86
N ASP A 145 6.16 11.27 -25.84
CA ASP A 145 5.18 11.20 -24.74
C ASP A 145 5.84 10.70 -23.45
N MET A 146 6.78 9.75 -23.57
CA MET A 146 7.58 9.29 -22.43
C MET A 146 8.43 10.45 -21.90
N ALA A 147 9.09 11.22 -22.76
CA ALA A 147 9.84 12.41 -22.36
C ALA A 147 8.98 13.52 -21.71
N ALA A 148 7.69 13.57 -22.04
CA ALA A 148 6.73 14.53 -21.50
C ALA A 148 6.09 14.09 -20.17
N ALA A 149 6.42 12.89 -19.67
CA ALA A 149 5.87 12.37 -18.42
C ALA A 149 6.09 13.34 -17.25
N ALA A 150 5.03 13.59 -16.48
CA ALA A 150 5.08 14.39 -15.27
C ALA A 150 4.48 13.66 -14.05
N SER A 151 3.52 12.78 -14.28
CA SER A 151 2.92 11.96 -13.23
C SER A 151 2.45 10.61 -13.74
N PHE A 152 2.18 9.71 -12.80
CA PHE A 152 1.66 8.39 -13.12
C PHE A 152 0.56 7.95 -12.16
N ARG A 153 -0.34 7.12 -12.68
CA ARG A 153 -1.40 6.46 -11.93
C ARG A 153 -1.43 4.99 -12.30
N THR A 154 -1.63 4.13 -11.31
CA THR A 154 -1.82 2.69 -11.52
C THR A 154 -3.20 2.29 -11.01
N GLY A 155 -3.91 1.46 -11.78
CA GLY A 155 -5.23 0.97 -11.42
C GLY A 155 -5.51 -0.37 -12.09
N GLY A 156 -5.89 -1.38 -11.31
CA GLY A 156 -6.04 -2.75 -11.82
C GLY A 156 -4.75 -3.23 -12.47
N SER A 157 -4.84 -3.61 -13.75
CA SER A 157 -3.70 -4.03 -14.59
C SER A 157 -3.19 -2.92 -15.51
N SER A 158 -3.53 -1.66 -15.26
CA SER A 158 -3.16 -0.54 -16.15
C SER A 158 -2.26 0.49 -15.47
N LEU A 159 -1.34 1.05 -16.25
CA LEU A 159 -0.50 2.20 -15.92
C LEU A 159 -0.85 3.33 -16.87
N TYR A 160 -1.10 4.51 -16.29
CA TYR A 160 -1.36 5.76 -17.00
C TYR A 160 -0.21 6.70 -16.71
N ILE A 161 0.34 7.32 -17.76
CA ILE A 161 1.31 8.40 -17.65
C ILE A 161 0.65 9.67 -18.16
N ASP A 162 0.66 10.70 -17.30
CA ASP A 162 0.09 12.00 -17.58
C ASP A 162 1.22 13.03 -17.75
N ASP A 163 1.04 13.96 -18.71
CA ASP A 163 1.96 15.06 -18.95
C ASP A 163 1.82 16.18 -17.89
N ALA A 164 2.61 17.25 -18.03
CA ALA A 164 2.62 18.38 -17.11
C ALA A 164 1.28 19.15 -17.05
N THR A 165 0.39 18.98 -18.05
CA THR A 165 -0.95 19.57 -18.08
C THR A 165 -1.99 18.68 -17.39
N GLY A 166 -1.61 17.47 -16.98
CA GLY A 166 -2.50 16.46 -16.40
C GLY A 166 -3.23 15.62 -17.44
N LYS A 167 -2.82 15.68 -18.71
CA LYS A 167 -3.41 14.89 -19.79
C LYS A 167 -2.70 13.55 -19.91
N THR A 168 -3.46 12.46 -19.99
CA THR A 168 -2.90 11.13 -20.24
C THR A 168 -2.32 11.06 -21.65
N VAL A 169 -1.03 10.73 -21.73
CA VAL A 169 -0.27 10.61 -22.99
C VAL A 169 0.16 9.18 -23.27
N LEU A 170 0.27 8.32 -22.26
CA LEU A 170 0.54 6.90 -22.44
C LEU A 170 -0.36 6.05 -21.54
N VAL A 171 -0.83 4.93 -22.09
CA VAL A 171 -1.55 3.90 -21.36
C VAL A 171 -0.88 2.56 -21.62
N PHE A 172 -0.57 1.84 -20.55
CA PHE A 172 0.03 0.52 -20.61
C PHE A 172 -0.81 -0.51 -19.86
N ARG A 173 -0.66 -1.77 -20.26
CA ARG A 173 -1.12 -2.94 -19.52
C ARG A 173 0.04 -3.69 -18.89
N ALA A 174 -0.18 -4.23 -17.70
CA ALA A 174 0.68 -5.24 -17.10
C ALA A 174 0.79 -6.47 -18.03
N GLY A 175 2.03 -6.89 -18.27
CA GLY A 175 2.38 -8.11 -18.98
C GLY A 175 2.01 -9.38 -18.22
#